data_AF-L1JAQ9-F1
#
_entry.id   AF-L1JAQ9-F1
#
_cell.length_a   1.000
_cell.length_b   1.000
_cell.length_c   1.000
_cell.angle_alpha   90.00
_cell.angle_beta   90.00
_cell.angle_gamma   90.00
#
_symmetry.space_group_name_H-M   'P 1'
#
loop_
_entity.id
_entity.type
_entity.pdbx_description
1 polymer ?
#
loop_
_entity_poly.entity_id
_entity_poly.type
_entity_poly.pdbx_seq_one_letter_code
_entity_poly.pdbx_strand_id
1 'polypeptide(L)'
;MAAAAPEWTMLPQLNGERAGTAILFATDEWFAEAGNLNREGPPQFDPNAFDTHGKVMDGWESRRKRTAGHDWCLMKLGLSGVIRGFEVDTSFFTGNQVPRISIQAACISGDLPPVGQGATAWTAKPRKGSKATDEEARRLVNLGTDKWHTLVPMTPLQPGYIDCCKHFFPVEDARRWTHLRINYFPDGGVARIRCFGEVQKDWGQVVLGPEELVDLAATENGGIGLMASNSHYGRPQNMLGMGRAVNMGDGWETARNPNRPPVFATDEQGMMKLPGNDWCVIQLGAAGLVRAISIDTLHFKGNYPESCLIEAACSPGSSRLDFKPEEAQWKVLLPRTRLSPHNDHRFDDKSGMLNLPTPVTHIRLTIYPDGVSDCLLPPASLTFPVTGRVEAADLG
;
A
#
# COMPACT_ATOMS: atom_id res chain seq x y z
N MET A 1 18.10 20.26 -7.43
CA MET A 1 16.64 20.04 -7.43
C MET A 1 16.42 18.58 -7.10
N ALA A 2 15.64 18.25 -6.06
CA ALA A 2 15.30 16.87 -5.75
C ALA A 2 14.63 16.23 -6.99
N ALA A 3 14.99 15.00 -7.32
CA ALA A 3 14.32 14.28 -8.39
C ALA A 3 12.82 14.18 -8.07
N ALA A 4 11.96 14.49 -9.05
CA ALA A 4 10.53 14.27 -8.89
C ALA A 4 10.29 12.77 -8.62
N ALA A 5 9.35 12.47 -7.72
CA ALA A 5 8.98 11.09 -7.41
C ALA A 5 8.45 10.41 -8.69
N PRO A 6 8.97 9.23 -9.05
CA PRO A 6 8.48 8.49 -10.23
C PRO A 6 7.01 8.09 -10.11
N GLU A 7 6.32 7.90 -11.23
CA GLU A 7 4.89 7.54 -11.22
C GLU A 7 4.59 6.25 -10.44
N TRP A 8 5.50 5.27 -10.45
CA TRP A 8 5.32 4.01 -9.73
C TRP A 8 5.29 4.16 -8.20
N THR A 9 5.70 5.30 -7.62
CA THR A 9 5.52 5.57 -6.18
C THR A 9 4.04 5.77 -5.81
N MET A 10 3.16 5.85 -6.81
CA MET A 10 1.71 5.92 -6.63
C MET A 10 1.05 4.54 -6.50
N LEU A 11 1.81 3.47 -6.73
CA LEU A 11 1.34 2.09 -6.51
C LEU A 11 1.30 1.77 -5.01
N PRO A 12 0.60 0.69 -4.61
CA PRO A 12 0.66 0.18 -3.25
C PRO A 12 2.09 -0.02 -2.73
N GLN A 13 2.30 0.34 -1.46
CA GLN A 13 3.52 0.03 -0.75
C GLN A 13 3.45 -1.41 -0.21
N LEU A 14 4.31 -2.29 -0.71
CA LEU A 14 4.35 -3.71 -0.41
C LEU A 14 4.99 -4.04 0.95
N ASN A 15 5.82 -3.13 1.47
CA ASN A 15 6.37 -3.21 2.82
C ASN A 15 5.78 -2.12 3.73
N GLY A 16 5.76 -2.32 5.04
CA GLY A 16 5.19 -1.38 6.00
C GLY A 16 4.66 -2.07 7.25
N GLU A 17 4.48 -1.31 8.33
CA GLU A 17 3.95 -1.81 9.60
C GLU A 17 2.52 -2.34 9.46
N ARG A 18 1.60 -1.57 8.83
CA ARG A 18 0.22 -2.04 8.57
C ARG A 18 0.15 -3.23 7.63
N ALA A 19 1.11 -3.33 6.70
CA ALA A 19 1.23 -4.49 5.82
C ALA A 19 1.63 -5.77 6.57
N GLY A 20 2.09 -5.67 7.83
CA GLY A 20 2.63 -6.81 8.56
C GLY A 20 4.04 -7.21 8.10
N THR A 21 4.81 -6.26 7.56
CA THR A 21 6.19 -6.52 7.18
C THR A 21 7.04 -6.89 8.39
N ALA A 22 7.85 -7.92 8.25
CA ALA A 22 8.69 -8.41 9.33
C ALA A 22 10.16 -8.35 8.94
N ILE A 23 10.99 -7.80 9.83
CA ILE A 23 12.43 -8.04 9.77
C ILE A 23 12.69 -9.40 10.37
N LEU A 24 13.19 -10.28 9.51
CA LEU A 24 13.49 -11.67 9.80
C LEU A 24 14.89 -11.82 10.41
N PHE A 25 15.81 -10.95 10.01
CA PHE A 25 17.19 -10.96 10.45
C PHE A 25 17.85 -9.61 10.16
N ALA A 26 18.81 -9.22 10.99
CA ALA A 26 19.76 -8.16 10.69
C ALA A 26 21.13 -8.55 11.26
N THR A 27 22.21 -8.25 10.54
CA THR A 27 23.56 -8.58 11.00
C THR A 27 23.95 -7.82 12.26
N ASP A 28 23.57 -6.55 12.36
CA ASP A 28 23.93 -5.63 13.44
C ASP A 28 22.85 -4.55 13.58
N GLU A 29 22.35 -4.34 14.79
CA GLU A 29 21.31 -3.37 15.14
C GLU A 29 21.76 -2.49 16.31
N TRP A 30 23.06 -2.16 16.37
CA TRP A 30 23.60 -1.53 17.56
C TRP A 30 23.04 -0.12 17.82
N PHE A 31 23.07 0.76 16.82
CA PHE A 31 22.68 2.17 17.00
C PHE A 31 21.19 2.38 16.77
N ALA A 32 20.60 1.68 15.80
CA ALA A 32 19.16 1.70 15.57
C ALA A 32 18.70 0.42 14.87
N GLU A 33 17.43 0.06 15.05
CA GLU A 33 16.88 -1.25 14.66
C GLU A 33 16.41 -1.26 13.20
N ALA A 34 16.59 -2.39 12.52
CA ALA A 34 16.16 -2.60 11.13
C ALA A 34 14.65 -2.51 10.96
N GLY A 35 13.87 -2.73 12.02
CA GLY A 35 12.42 -2.53 12.02
C GLY A 35 12.00 -1.11 11.64
N ASN A 36 12.84 -0.10 11.93
CA ASN A 36 12.56 1.30 11.63
C ASN A 36 12.46 1.57 10.11
N LEU A 37 13.05 0.71 9.26
CA LEU A 37 12.95 0.84 7.81
C LEU A 37 11.49 0.80 7.31
N ASN A 38 10.61 0.14 8.05
CA ASN A 38 9.21 -0.12 7.69
C ASN A 38 8.21 0.90 8.24
N ARG A 39 8.63 1.79 9.15
CA ARG A 39 7.73 2.77 9.80
C ARG A 39 7.00 3.63 8.79
N GLU A 40 5.70 3.87 8.95
CA GLU A 40 4.90 4.60 7.94
C GLU A 40 5.23 6.08 7.83
N GLY A 41 5.48 6.73 8.97
CA GLY A 41 5.78 8.16 9.03
C GLY A 41 7.13 8.52 8.40
N PRO A 42 7.30 9.81 8.02
CA PRO A 42 8.61 10.31 7.62
C PRO A 42 9.62 10.12 8.76
N PRO A 43 10.91 9.95 8.44
CA PRO A 43 11.96 9.97 9.45
C PRO A 43 11.87 11.19 10.36
N GLN A 44 12.20 11.02 11.64
CA GLN A 44 12.30 12.10 12.62
C GLN A 44 13.72 12.20 13.20
N PHE A 45 14.12 13.41 13.57
CA PHE A 45 15.41 13.66 14.20
C PHE A 45 15.27 14.66 15.35
N ASP A 46 15.62 14.23 16.55
CA ASP A 46 15.77 15.10 17.70
C ASP A 46 17.28 15.32 17.94
N PRO A 47 17.83 16.54 17.81
CA PRO A 47 19.25 16.82 18.02
C PRO A 47 19.73 16.55 19.45
N ASN A 48 18.84 16.48 20.44
CA ASN A 48 19.16 16.27 21.85
C ASN A 48 18.94 14.82 22.33
N ALA A 49 18.31 13.97 21.52
CA ALA A 49 18.05 12.58 21.89
C ALA A 49 19.34 11.72 21.79
N PHE A 50 19.73 11.12 22.93
CA PHE A 50 20.81 10.14 23.07
C PHE A 50 20.38 9.04 24.04
N ASP A 51 20.86 7.82 23.82
CA ASP A 51 20.71 6.71 24.76
C ASP A 51 22.05 6.02 25.02
N THR A 52 22.03 4.88 25.73
CA THR A 52 23.23 4.13 26.10
C THR A 52 24.02 3.58 24.91
N HIS A 53 23.43 3.54 23.72
CA HIS A 53 24.06 3.08 22.49
C HIS A 53 24.50 4.22 21.58
N GLY A 54 24.12 5.47 21.85
CA GLY A 54 24.59 6.65 21.14
C GLY A 54 23.46 7.60 20.75
N LYS A 55 23.60 8.23 19.57
CA LYS A 55 22.57 9.11 19.01
C LYS A 55 21.32 8.28 18.70
N VAL A 56 20.15 8.77 19.08
CA VAL A 56 18.89 8.13 18.67
C VAL A 56 18.62 8.52 17.22
N MET A 57 18.58 7.52 16.34
CA MET A 57 18.30 7.67 14.92
C MET A 57 17.00 6.95 14.56
N ASP A 58 16.16 7.60 13.75
CA ASP A 58 14.93 7.01 13.22
C ASP A 58 15.20 6.30 11.89
N GLY A 59 15.90 5.18 11.98
CA GLY A 59 16.32 4.36 10.84
C GLY A 59 16.97 3.05 11.31
N TRP A 60 17.55 2.30 10.38
CA TRP A 60 18.47 1.22 10.72
C TRP A 60 19.89 1.76 10.69
N GLU A 61 20.68 1.54 11.75
CA GLU A 61 22.09 1.92 11.78
C GLU A 61 22.94 0.85 12.49
N SER A 62 23.91 0.30 11.77
CA SER A 62 24.87 -0.67 12.30
C SER A 62 26.14 -0.03 12.86
N ARG A 63 26.89 -0.77 13.67
CA ARG A 63 28.25 -0.36 14.06
C ARG A 63 29.16 -0.20 12.86
N ARG A 64 30.10 0.75 12.99
CA ARG A 64 31.26 0.87 12.10
C ARG A 64 31.95 -0.47 11.97
N LYS A 65 32.02 -0.99 10.75
CA LYS A 65 32.57 -2.32 10.51
C LYS A 65 34.09 -2.28 10.58
N ARG A 66 34.66 -3.21 11.35
CA ARG A 66 36.10 -3.42 11.51
C ARG A 66 36.53 -4.84 11.12
N THR A 67 35.65 -5.54 10.41
CA THR A 67 35.83 -6.93 9.97
C THR A 67 35.46 -7.03 8.50
N ALA A 68 35.93 -8.08 7.83
CA ALA A 68 35.58 -8.34 6.44
C ALA A 68 34.05 -8.52 6.25
N GLY A 69 33.58 -8.25 5.02
CA GLY A 69 32.18 -8.37 4.62
C GLY A 69 31.42 -7.05 4.75
N HIS A 70 30.10 -7.16 4.85
CA HIS A 70 29.17 -6.02 4.85
C HIS A 70 27.95 -6.33 5.73
N ASP A 71 27.14 -5.33 6.09
CA ASP A 71 25.92 -5.54 6.88
C ASP A 71 24.71 -5.78 5.98
N TRP A 72 23.74 -6.55 6.47
CA TRP A 72 22.53 -6.84 5.71
C TRP A 72 21.38 -7.25 6.62
N CYS A 73 20.16 -7.06 6.13
CA CYS A 73 18.95 -7.54 6.77
C CYS A 73 18.08 -8.35 5.80
N LEU A 74 17.27 -9.23 6.37
CA LEU A 74 16.27 -10.01 5.66
C LEU A 74 14.89 -9.49 6.05
N MET A 75 14.06 -9.21 5.06
CA MET A 75 12.72 -8.65 5.23
C MET A 75 11.70 -9.54 4.54
N LYS A 76 10.67 -9.97 5.26
CA LYS A 76 9.45 -10.56 4.67
C LYS A 76 8.50 -9.40 4.35
N LEU A 77 8.17 -9.24 3.07
CA LEU A 77 7.18 -8.26 2.64
C LEU A 77 5.85 -8.57 3.31
N GLY A 78 5.16 -7.52 3.74
CA GLY A 78 3.80 -7.65 4.26
C GLY A 78 2.81 -8.03 3.16
N LEU A 79 2.97 -7.42 1.99
CA LEU A 79 2.22 -7.75 0.77
C LEU A 79 3.16 -8.34 -0.28
N SER A 80 2.81 -9.51 -0.79
CA SER A 80 3.53 -10.13 -1.90
C SER A 80 3.05 -9.55 -3.23
N GLY A 81 3.96 -9.34 -4.17
CA GLY A 81 3.59 -8.68 -5.42
C GLY A 81 4.73 -8.53 -6.41
N VAL A 82 4.42 -7.90 -7.53
CA VAL A 82 5.41 -7.50 -8.52
C VAL A 82 5.94 -6.13 -8.13
N ILE A 83 7.25 -6.04 -7.93
CA ILE A 83 7.91 -4.81 -7.48
C ILE A 83 8.18 -3.92 -8.69
N ARG A 84 7.79 -2.65 -8.62
CA ARG A 84 8.02 -1.65 -9.66
C ARG A 84 9.10 -0.64 -9.29
N GLY A 85 9.39 -0.49 -8.00
CA GLY A 85 10.53 0.30 -7.57
C GLY A 85 10.70 0.40 -6.06
N PHE A 86 11.83 0.98 -5.67
CA PHE A 86 12.19 1.27 -4.28
C PHE A 86 12.47 2.76 -4.08
N GLU A 87 11.91 3.35 -3.02
CA GLU A 87 12.43 4.60 -2.43
C GLU A 87 13.33 4.24 -1.25
N VAL A 88 14.58 4.70 -1.28
CA VAL A 88 15.55 4.57 -0.18
C VAL A 88 15.85 5.96 0.35
N ASP A 89 15.52 6.18 1.62
CA ASP A 89 15.63 7.47 2.29
C ASP A 89 16.77 7.46 3.31
N THR A 90 17.80 8.27 3.09
CA THR A 90 18.93 8.44 4.00
C THR A 90 18.77 9.60 4.97
N SER A 91 17.58 10.20 5.10
CA SER A 91 17.32 11.39 5.93
C SER A 91 18.02 11.36 7.27
N PHE A 92 18.69 12.46 7.61
CA PHE A 92 19.45 12.69 8.85
C PHE A 92 20.76 11.89 9.00
N PHE A 93 21.05 10.94 8.12
CA PHE A 93 22.36 10.29 8.04
C PHE A 93 23.31 11.13 7.17
N THR A 94 23.88 12.20 7.72
CA THR A 94 24.64 13.24 6.95
C THR A 94 26.14 13.01 6.86
N GLY A 95 26.60 11.81 7.21
CA GLY A 95 28.00 11.39 7.16
C GLY A 95 28.22 9.95 7.62
N ASN A 96 27.20 9.38 8.25
CA ASN A 96 27.08 7.97 8.65
C ASN A 96 26.04 7.20 7.81
N GLN A 97 25.61 7.75 6.66
CA GLN A 97 24.77 6.99 5.74
C GLN A 97 25.54 5.80 5.19
N VAL A 98 24.80 4.78 4.78
CA VAL A 98 25.34 3.67 4.01
C VAL A 98 25.96 4.19 2.71
N PRO A 99 27.24 3.94 2.41
CA PRO A 99 27.87 4.43 1.18
C PRO A 99 27.28 3.81 -0.10
N ARG A 100 26.97 2.52 -0.08
CA ARG A 100 26.32 1.81 -1.20
C ARG A 100 25.32 0.78 -0.69
N ILE A 101 24.23 0.61 -1.42
CA ILE A 101 23.18 -0.36 -1.11
C ILE A 101 22.98 -1.34 -2.28
N SER A 102 22.57 -2.56 -2.00
CA SER A 102 21.93 -3.43 -3.00
C SER A 102 20.70 -4.11 -2.41
N ILE A 103 19.74 -4.44 -3.25
CA ILE A 103 18.51 -5.12 -2.85
C ILE A 103 18.32 -6.37 -3.73
N GLN A 104 18.19 -7.51 -3.07
CA GLN A 104 17.92 -8.80 -3.69
C GLN A 104 16.56 -9.32 -3.23
N ALA A 105 15.95 -10.21 -4.01
CA ALA A 105 14.63 -10.75 -3.72
C ALA A 105 14.54 -12.25 -4.01
N ALA A 106 13.64 -12.91 -3.27
CA ALA A 106 13.22 -14.28 -3.51
C ALA A 106 11.72 -14.45 -3.30
N CYS A 107 11.15 -15.44 -4.00
CA CYS A 107 9.85 -16.00 -3.68
C CYS A 107 10.09 -17.27 -2.87
N ILE A 108 9.61 -17.30 -1.63
CA ILE A 108 9.78 -18.43 -0.72
C ILE A 108 8.40 -19.00 -0.44
N SER A 109 8.21 -20.28 -0.74
CA SER A 109 6.99 -21.02 -0.39
C SER A 109 7.03 -21.44 1.08
N GLY A 110 6.00 -21.08 1.85
CA GLY A 110 5.93 -21.37 3.29
C GLY A 110 6.81 -20.46 4.14
N ASP A 111 6.85 -20.74 5.44
CA ASP A 111 7.71 -20.00 6.37
C ASP A 111 9.15 -20.53 6.33
N LEU A 112 10.11 -19.62 6.46
CA LEU A 112 11.51 -20.00 6.64
C LEU A 112 11.69 -20.77 7.98
N PRO A 113 12.78 -21.56 8.17
CA PRO A 113 13.08 -22.24 9.44
C PRO A 113 13.70 -21.28 10.48
N PRO A 114 13.18 -21.16 11.71
CA PRO A 114 13.52 -20.08 12.64
C PRO A 114 15.03 -19.97 12.95
N VAL A 115 15.50 -18.74 13.09
CA VAL A 115 16.91 -18.41 13.39
C VAL A 115 17.06 -18.01 14.86
N GLY A 116 17.90 -18.75 15.60
CA GLY A 116 18.14 -18.55 17.05
C GLY A 116 17.92 -19.82 17.89
N GLN A 117 18.38 -19.81 19.14
CA GLN A 117 18.08 -20.88 20.11
C GLN A 117 16.68 -20.66 20.72
N GLY A 118 15.80 -21.67 20.63
CA GLY A 118 14.44 -21.61 21.19
C GLY A 118 13.42 -20.78 20.39
N ALA A 119 13.75 -20.37 19.16
CA ALA A 119 12.85 -19.61 18.31
C ALA A 119 11.76 -20.51 17.70
N THR A 120 10.49 -20.18 17.95
CA THR A 120 9.31 -20.82 17.33
C THR A 120 8.75 -20.05 16.14
N ALA A 121 9.28 -18.84 15.87
CA ALA A 121 8.87 -17.98 14.75
C ALA A 121 10.03 -17.08 14.29
N TRP A 122 9.98 -16.62 13.03
CA TRP A 122 10.98 -15.76 12.37
C TRP A 122 10.90 -14.27 12.71
N THR A 123 10.10 -13.87 13.70
CA THR A 123 10.14 -12.49 14.16
C THR A 123 11.38 -12.30 15.02
N ALA A 124 12.45 -11.75 14.44
CA ALA A 124 13.53 -11.21 15.24
C ALA A 124 12.90 -10.17 16.17
N LYS A 125 12.88 -10.45 17.49
CA LYS A 125 12.57 -9.39 18.43
C LYS A 125 13.57 -8.26 18.16
N PRO A 126 13.13 -6.99 18.08
CA PRO A 126 14.05 -5.88 17.94
C PRO A 126 15.11 -5.97 19.04
N ARG A 127 16.39 -5.93 18.65
CA ARG A 127 17.51 -6.08 19.58
C ARG A 127 18.48 -4.91 19.40
N LYS A 128 18.02 -3.69 19.68
CA LYS A 128 18.92 -2.53 19.78
C LYS A 128 20.13 -2.85 20.67
N GLY A 129 21.32 -2.46 20.21
CA GLY A 129 22.58 -2.72 20.93
C GLY A 129 23.15 -4.13 20.69
N SER A 130 22.65 -4.87 19.71
CA SER A 130 23.08 -6.25 19.46
C SER A 130 23.67 -6.47 18.05
N LYS A 131 24.28 -7.64 17.88
CA LYS A 131 24.74 -8.19 16.61
C LYS A 131 24.37 -9.66 16.55
N ALA A 132 24.00 -10.11 15.36
CA ALA A 132 23.78 -11.53 15.10
C ALA A 132 25.02 -12.35 15.47
N THR A 133 24.76 -13.50 16.07
CA THR A 133 25.77 -14.54 16.32
C THR A 133 26.22 -15.16 14.99
N ASP A 134 27.43 -15.73 14.99
CA ASP A 134 27.93 -16.43 13.80
C ASP A 134 27.05 -17.63 13.41
N GLU A 135 26.38 -18.26 14.37
CA GLU A 135 25.44 -19.35 14.11
C GLU A 135 24.19 -18.85 13.37
N GLU A 136 23.59 -17.75 13.85
CA GLU A 136 22.43 -17.12 13.19
C GLU A 136 22.79 -16.70 11.76
N ALA A 137 23.95 -16.07 11.56
CA ALA A 137 24.42 -15.66 10.24
C ALA A 137 24.68 -16.87 9.30
N ARG A 138 25.31 -17.94 9.80
CA ARG A 138 25.60 -19.16 8.99
C ARG A 138 24.33 -19.87 8.53
N ARG A 139 23.30 -19.94 9.37
CA ARG A 139 22.00 -20.57 9.01
C ARG A 139 21.39 -19.90 7.78
N LEU A 140 21.46 -18.58 7.69
CA LEU A 140 20.93 -17.83 6.55
C LEU A 140 21.81 -17.88 5.30
N VAL A 141 23.12 -18.02 5.47
CA VAL A 141 24.02 -18.28 4.33
C VAL A 141 23.71 -19.64 3.72
N ASN A 142 23.37 -20.66 4.53
CA ASN A 142 22.97 -21.98 4.03
C ASN A 142 21.65 -21.95 3.24
N LEU A 143 20.78 -20.97 3.49
CA LEU A 143 19.58 -20.72 2.68
C LEU A 143 19.88 -20.05 1.32
N GLY A 144 21.16 -19.77 1.02
CA GLY A 144 21.60 -19.17 -0.25
C GLY A 144 21.08 -17.74 -0.46
N THR A 145 20.82 -17.02 0.63
CA THR A 145 20.21 -15.68 0.58
C THR A 145 21.10 -14.65 -0.12
N ASP A 146 22.42 -14.86 -0.14
CA ASP A 146 23.41 -14.07 -0.89
C ASP A 146 23.30 -14.25 -2.41
N LYS A 147 22.68 -15.33 -2.87
CA LYS A 147 22.50 -15.68 -4.30
C LYS A 147 21.10 -15.35 -4.82
N TRP A 148 20.29 -14.65 -4.02
CA TRP A 148 18.98 -14.18 -4.43
C TRP A 148 19.05 -13.24 -5.62
N HIS A 149 17.94 -13.12 -6.34
CA HIS A 149 17.89 -12.34 -7.56
C HIS A 149 18.07 -10.85 -7.24
N THR A 150 19.03 -10.19 -7.88
CA THR A 150 19.32 -8.77 -7.64
C THR A 150 18.32 -7.88 -8.37
N LEU A 151 17.51 -7.13 -7.61
CA LEU A 151 16.59 -6.12 -8.15
C LEU A 151 17.25 -4.74 -8.24
N VAL A 152 18.06 -4.39 -7.23
CA VAL A 152 18.85 -3.15 -7.21
C VAL A 152 20.32 -3.54 -7.09
N PRO A 153 21.16 -3.30 -8.12
CA PRO A 153 22.58 -3.59 -8.04
C PRO A 153 23.26 -2.69 -6.99
N MET A 154 24.50 -3.02 -6.63
CA MET A 154 25.28 -2.23 -5.67
C MET A 154 25.45 -0.79 -6.16
N THR A 155 24.70 0.13 -5.56
CA THR A 155 24.56 1.51 -6.03
C THR A 155 24.93 2.50 -4.93
N PRO A 156 25.70 3.57 -5.23
CA PRO A 156 26.01 4.61 -4.24
C PRO A 156 24.77 5.33 -3.73
N LEU A 157 24.79 5.72 -2.45
CA LEU A 157 23.81 6.63 -1.86
C LEU A 157 24.46 7.97 -1.50
N GLN A 158 23.64 9.02 -1.53
CA GLN A 158 23.98 10.36 -1.07
C GLN A 158 23.71 10.51 0.44
N PRO A 159 24.38 11.46 1.11
CA PRO A 159 24.09 11.81 2.50
C PRO A 159 22.64 12.28 2.70
N GLY A 160 22.18 12.18 3.94
CA GLY A 160 20.81 12.44 4.38
C GLY A 160 20.39 13.91 4.47
N TYR A 161 20.86 14.77 3.57
CA TYR A 161 20.38 16.16 3.50
C TYR A 161 19.04 16.22 2.76
N ILE A 162 18.18 17.18 3.13
CA ILE A 162 16.79 17.28 2.68
C ILE A 162 16.62 17.28 1.15
N ASP A 163 17.62 17.76 0.42
CA ASP A 163 17.62 17.91 -1.04
C ASP A 163 18.12 16.68 -1.79
N CYS A 164 18.78 15.74 -1.11
CA CYS A 164 19.39 14.56 -1.73
C CYS A 164 19.19 13.23 -0.97
N CYS A 165 18.43 13.22 0.14
CA CYS A 165 18.24 12.03 0.96
C CYS A 165 17.42 10.92 0.29
N LYS A 166 16.58 11.24 -0.70
CA LYS A 166 15.70 10.28 -1.37
C LYS A 166 16.30 9.74 -2.67
N HIS A 167 16.32 8.42 -2.77
CA HIS A 167 16.83 7.70 -3.93
C HIS A 167 15.74 6.79 -4.47
N PHE A 168 15.51 6.85 -5.78
CA PHE A 168 14.47 6.06 -6.45
C PHE A 168 15.11 5.05 -7.40
N PHE A 169 14.81 3.76 -7.19
CA PHE A 169 15.35 2.66 -7.98
C PHE A 169 14.21 1.93 -8.70
N PRO A 170 14.03 2.11 -10.02
CA PRO A 170 13.01 1.37 -10.77
C PRO A 170 13.35 -0.12 -10.87
N VAL A 171 12.33 -0.96 -10.95
CA VAL A 171 12.46 -2.42 -11.13
C VAL A 171 11.60 -2.84 -12.31
N GLU A 172 12.24 -3.44 -13.32
CA GLU A 172 11.57 -3.92 -14.54
C GLU A 172 11.14 -5.39 -14.45
N ASP A 173 11.55 -6.09 -13.38
CA ASP A 173 11.25 -7.51 -13.19
C ASP A 173 9.76 -7.74 -12.88
N ALA A 174 9.10 -8.56 -13.70
CA ALA A 174 7.67 -8.84 -13.59
C ALA A 174 7.31 -10.01 -12.66
N ARG A 175 8.29 -10.64 -12.00
CA ARG A 175 8.03 -11.77 -11.10
C ARG A 175 7.41 -11.31 -9.79
N ARG A 176 6.66 -12.22 -9.17
CA ARG A 176 6.15 -12.06 -7.80
C ARG A 176 7.26 -12.29 -6.77
N TRP A 177 7.39 -11.36 -5.83
CA TRP A 177 8.36 -11.41 -4.74
C TRP A 177 7.68 -11.42 -3.38
N THR A 178 8.35 -12.02 -2.39
CA THR A 178 7.83 -12.18 -1.01
C THR A 178 8.83 -11.76 0.05
N HIS A 179 10.12 -11.86 -0.26
CA HIS A 179 11.20 -11.55 0.67
C HIS A 179 12.26 -10.71 -0.02
N LEU A 180 12.87 -9.82 0.75
CA LEU A 180 13.98 -8.98 0.36
C LEU A 180 15.20 -9.26 1.23
N ARG A 181 16.38 -9.20 0.62
CA ARG A 181 17.66 -9.05 1.30
C ARG A 181 18.22 -7.68 0.96
N ILE A 182 18.42 -6.86 1.99
CA ILE A 182 18.93 -5.50 1.86
C ILE A 182 20.36 -5.50 2.36
N ASN A 183 21.32 -5.11 1.51
CA ASN A 183 22.74 -5.14 1.83
C ASN A 183 23.30 -3.72 1.93
N TYR A 184 23.98 -3.41 3.04
CA TYR A 184 24.71 -2.18 3.32
C TYR A 184 26.21 -2.39 3.13
N PHE A 185 26.86 -1.62 2.26
CA PHE A 185 28.28 -1.77 1.99
C PHE A 185 29.12 -0.57 2.47
N PRO A 186 30.05 -0.77 3.42
CA PRO A 186 30.16 -1.92 4.33
C PRO A 186 29.17 -1.87 5.52
N ASP A 187 28.77 -0.68 5.92
CA ASP A 187 27.95 -0.37 7.11
C ASP A 187 27.39 1.07 7.00
N GLY A 188 26.62 1.51 7.99
CA GLY A 188 26.06 2.86 8.07
C GLY A 188 24.56 2.82 8.38
N GLY A 189 23.84 3.89 8.02
CA GLY A 189 22.40 3.97 8.21
C GLY A 189 21.55 4.42 7.02
N VAL A 190 20.29 3.99 7.05
CA VAL A 190 19.19 4.41 6.16
C VAL A 190 17.94 4.58 7.03
N ALA A 191 17.17 5.61 6.77
CA ALA A 191 16.00 5.96 7.54
C ALA A 191 14.77 5.13 7.16
N ARG A 192 14.48 5.00 5.85
CA ARG A 192 13.35 4.21 5.33
C ARG A 192 13.71 3.47 4.06
N ILE A 193 13.03 2.36 3.84
CA ILE A 193 12.92 1.72 2.53
C ILE A 193 11.44 1.54 2.23
N ARG A 194 11.00 2.03 1.08
CA ARG A 194 9.65 1.82 0.56
C ARG A 194 9.75 0.97 -0.69
N CYS A 195 9.00 -0.12 -0.74
CA CYS A 195 8.89 -1.03 -1.86
C CYS A 195 7.52 -0.85 -2.48
N PHE A 196 7.43 -0.35 -3.71
CA PHE A 196 6.17 -0.07 -4.38
C PHE A 196 5.92 -1.08 -5.49
N GLY A 197 4.67 -1.50 -5.67
CA GLY A 197 4.35 -2.49 -6.67
C GLY A 197 2.89 -2.92 -6.71
N GLU A 198 2.62 -3.90 -7.56
CA GLU A 198 1.31 -4.48 -7.77
C GLU A 198 1.15 -5.69 -6.84
N VAL A 199 0.17 -5.64 -5.94
CA VAL A 199 -0.10 -6.75 -5.02
C VAL A 199 -0.62 -7.95 -5.81
N GLN A 200 0.03 -9.10 -5.63
CA GLN A 200 -0.40 -10.38 -6.17
C GLN A 200 -0.62 -11.35 -5.01
N LYS A 201 -1.88 -11.42 -4.56
CA LYS A 201 -2.30 -12.36 -3.52
C LYS A 201 -2.40 -13.77 -4.09
N ASP A 202 -1.89 -14.74 -3.33
CA ASP A 202 -2.06 -16.15 -3.67
C ASP A 202 -3.44 -16.62 -3.17
N TRP A 203 -4.46 -16.44 -4.01
CA TRP A 203 -5.83 -16.84 -3.70
C TRP A 203 -6.01 -18.35 -3.55
N GLY A 204 -5.11 -19.17 -4.08
CA GLY A 204 -5.14 -20.63 -3.93
C GLY A 204 -4.83 -21.11 -2.50
N GLN A 205 -4.21 -20.25 -1.67
CA GLN A 205 -3.93 -20.52 -0.26
C GLN A 205 -5.00 -19.95 0.68
N VAL A 206 -6.00 -19.23 0.13
CA VAL A 206 -7.05 -18.62 0.94
C VAL A 206 -8.17 -19.63 1.16
N VAL A 207 -8.30 -20.11 2.40
CA VAL A 207 -9.41 -20.97 2.82
C VAL A 207 -10.43 -20.10 3.54
N LEU A 208 -11.57 -19.85 2.90
CA LEU A 208 -12.69 -19.12 3.51
C LEU A 208 -13.70 -20.11 4.08
N GLY A 209 -14.25 -19.78 5.26
CA GLY A 209 -15.40 -20.48 5.80
C GLY A 209 -16.66 -20.31 4.93
N PRO A 210 -17.69 -21.17 5.09
CA PRO A 210 -18.88 -21.14 4.25
C PRO A 210 -19.65 -19.81 4.23
N GLU A 211 -19.52 -18.96 5.25
CA GLU A 211 -20.16 -17.65 5.34
C GLU A 211 -19.15 -16.50 5.46
N GLU A 212 -17.86 -16.80 5.35
CA GLU A 212 -16.79 -15.81 5.47
C GLU A 212 -16.71 -14.97 4.20
N LEU A 213 -16.63 -13.65 4.38
CA LEU A 213 -16.47 -12.69 3.30
C LEU A 213 -15.06 -12.13 3.33
N VAL A 214 -14.54 -11.82 2.14
CA VAL A 214 -13.26 -11.13 1.97
C VAL A 214 -13.49 -9.82 1.24
N ASP A 215 -12.75 -8.78 1.59
CA ASP A 215 -12.79 -7.51 0.87
C ASP A 215 -12.03 -7.62 -0.45
N LEU A 216 -12.76 -7.73 -1.56
CA LEU A 216 -12.18 -7.87 -2.90
C LEU A 216 -11.55 -6.56 -3.40
N ALA A 217 -11.94 -5.41 -2.85
CA ALA A 217 -11.39 -4.11 -3.22
C ALA A 217 -10.17 -3.72 -2.37
N ALA A 218 -9.93 -4.38 -1.24
CA ALA A 218 -8.80 -4.07 -0.38
C ALA A 218 -7.43 -4.24 -1.07
N THR A 219 -6.51 -3.32 -0.78
CA THR A 219 -5.16 -3.30 -1.36
C THR A 219 -4.41 -4.59 -1.07
N GLU A 220 -4.48 -5.12 0.15
CA GLU A 220 -3.84 -6.38 0.54
C GLU A 220 -4.36 -7.60 -0.22
N ASN A 221 -5.54 -7.47 -0.81
CA ASN A 221 -6.17 -8.51 -1.61
C ASN A 221 -5.92 -8.33 -3.11
N GLY A 222 -5.22 -7.27 -3.53
CA GLY A 222 -4.93 -6.97 -4.93
C GLY A 222 -5.84 -5.90 -5.54
N GLY A 223 -6.69 -5.24 -4.75
CA GLY A 223 -7.56 -4.19 -5.24
C GLY A 223 -6.77 -2.93 -5.64
N ILE A 224 -7.11 -2.37 -6.80
CA ILE A 224 -6.41 -1.23 -7.40
C ILE A 224 -7.40 -0.16 -7.83
N GLY A 225 -7.19 1.07 -7.36
CA GLY A 225 -7.85 2.25 -7.89
C GLY A 225 -7.27 2.63 -9.25
N LEU A 226 -7.90 2.18 -10.34
CA LEU A 226 -7.38 2.31 -11.70
C LEU A 226 -7.32 3.76 -12.17
N MET A 227 -8.41 4.50 -11.96
CA MET A 227 -8.56 5.86 -12.46
C MET A 227 -9.73 6.57 -11.77
N ALA A 228 -9.77 7.90 -11.92
CA ALA A 228 -10.86 8.74 -11.47
C ALA A 228 -11.07 9.92 -12.41
N SER A 229 -12.29 10.46 -12.44
CA SER A 229 -12.63 11.70 -13.13
C SER A 229 -11.88 12.91 -12.55
N ASN A 230 -11.67 12.90 -11.23
CA ASN A 230 -11.02 13.96 -10.48
C ASN A 230 -10.28 13.36 -9.28
N SER A 231 -9.15 13.94 -8.87
CA SER A 231 -8.41 13.54 -7.67
C SER A 231 -7.74 14.78 -7.07
N HIS A 232 -8.57 15.72 -6.61
CA HIS A 232 -8.09 16.98 -6.04
C HIS A 232 -7.26 16.74 -4.79
N TYR A 233 -7.74 15.90 -3.87
CA TYR A 233 -6.96 15.37 -2.75
C TYR A 233 -7.11 13.86 -2.64
N GLY A 234 -6.01 13.20 -2.28
CA GLY A 234 -5.96 11.75 -2.27
C GLY A 234 -6.23 11.13 -3.65
N ARG A 235 -6.35 9.81 -3.69
CA ARG A 235 -6.62 9.03 -4.90
C ARG A 235 -7.53 7.87 -4.56
N PRO A 236 -8.20 7.24 -5.54
CA PRO A 236 -9.03 6.06 -5.29
C PRO A 236 -8.30 4.95 -4.54
N GLN A 237 -6.98 4.77 -4.76
CA GLN A 237 -6.19 3.78 -4.03
C GLN A 237 -6.20 3.99 -2.51
N ASN A 238 -6.28 5.23 -2.02
CA ASN A 238 -6.27 5.52 -0.58
C ASN A 238 -7.48 4.89 0.12
N MET A 239 -8.64 4.88 -0.56
CA MET A 239 -9.88 4.28 -0.07
C MET A 239 -9.78 2.77 0.20
N LEU A 240 -8.82 2.12 -0.46
CA LEU A 240 -8.59 0.68 -0.45
C LEU A 240 -7.48 0.29 0.55
N GLY A 241 -6.96 1.26 1.29
CA GLY A 241 -5.84 1.08 2.21
C GLY A 241 -6.17 0.16 3.39
N MET A 242 -5.12 -0.35 4.03
CA MET A 242 -5.26 -1.24 5.18
C MET A 242 -5.75 -0.50 6.43
N GLY A 243 -6.79 -1.05 7.05
CA GLY A 243 -7.39 -0.50 8.26
C GLY A 243 -8.31 0.69 8.01
N ARG A 244 -8.76 1.35 9.09
CA ARG A 244 -9.62 2.54 8.96
C ARG A 244 -8.79 3.80 8.73
N ALA A 245 -9.36 4.75 8.00
CA ALA A 245 -8.78 6.07 7.80
C ALA A 245 -8.48 6.77 9.14
N VAL A 246 -7.29 7.37 9.25
CA VAL A 246 -6.85 8.17 10.39
C VAL A 246 -7.30 9.62 10.23
N ASN A 247 -7.30 10.13 9.00
CA ASN A 247 -7.78 11.47 8.65
C ASN A 247 -8.29 11.53 7.20
N MET A 248 -8.67 12.72 6.72
CA MET A 248 -9.20 12.93 5.36
C MET A 248 -8.20 12.59 4.24
N GLY A 249 -6.89 12.67 4.50
CA GLY A 249 -5.85 12.34 3.51
C GLY A 249 -5.80 10.85 3.14
N ASP A 250 -6.40 9.99 3.97
CA ASP A 250 -6.53 8.55 3.71
C ASP A 250 -7.74 8.22 2.82
N GLY A 251 -8.50 9.20 2.35
CA GLY A 251 -9.63 9.02 1.42
C GLY A 251 -9.32 9.47 -0.01
N TRP A 252 -10.35 9.40 -0.85
CA TRP A 252 -10.37 10.03 -2.18
C TRP A 252 -11.32 11.21 -2.17
N GLU A 253 -10.87 12.36 -2.65
CA GLU A 253 -11.55 13.63 -2.56
C GLU A 253 -11.49 14.44 -3.86
N THR A 254 -12.63 14.96 -4.31
CA THR A 254 -12.76 15.66 -5.60
C THR A 254 -13.05 17.14 -5.44
N ALA A 255 -12.66 17.92 -6.47
CA ALA A 255 -12.91 19.36 -6.50
C ALA A 255 -14.42 19.66 -6.60
N ARG A 256 -14.89 20.71 -5.92
CA ARG A 256 -16.25 21.20 -6.09
C ARG A 256 -16.51 21.56 -7.55
N ASN A 257 -17.68 21.18 -8.07
CA ASN A 257 -18.11 21.61 -9.39
C ASN A 257 -18.34 23.14 -9.41
N PRO A 258 -17.60 23.92 -10.21
CA PRO A 258 -17.79 25.37 -10.29
C PRO A 258 -19.07 25.78 -11.06
N ASN A 259 -19.67 24.86 -11.81
CA ASN A 259 -20.97 25.05 -12.47
C ASN A 259 -22.15 24.74 -11.54
N ARG A 260 -21.93 24.74 -10.22
CA ARG A 260 -22.98 24.56 -9.22
C ARG A 260 -23.98 25.72 -9.31
N PRO A 261 -25.30 25.44 -9.39
CA PRO A 261 -26.33 26.46 -9.45
C PRO A 261 -26.32 27.30 -8.17
N PRO A 262 -26.70 28.60 -8.25
CA PRO A 262 -26.73 29.49 -7.10
C PRO A 262 -27.77 29.08 -6.05
N VAL A 263 -28.78 28.29 -6.44
CA VAL A 263 -29.82 27.74 -5.58
C VAL A 263 -30.02 26.27 -5.93
N PHE A 264 -29.99 25.40 -4.92
CA PHE A 264 -30.20 23.98 -5.12
C PHE A 264 -31.67 23.65 -5.33
N ALA A 265 -31.94 22.78 -6.30
CA ALA A 265 -33.20 22.07 -6.43
C ALA A 265 -33.01 20.60 -6.04
N THR A 266 -34.08 19.98 -5.56
CA THR A 266 -34.12 18.53 -5.33
C THR A 266 -35.05 17.85 -6.33
N ASP A 267 -34.86 16.55 -6.54
CA ASP A 267 -35.87 15.71 -7.18
C ASP A 267 -37.02 15.36 -6.23
N GLU A 268 -37.97 14.57 -6.74
CA GLU A 268 -39.16 14.13 -6.00
C GLU A 268 -38.79 13.25 -4.79
N GLN A 269 -37.63 12.58 -4.86
CA GLN A 269 -37.04 11.76 -3.80
C GLN A 269 -36.18 12.61 -2.85
N GLY A 270 -36.06 13.91 -3.10
CA GLY A 270 -35.31 14.90 -2.35
C GLY A 270 -33.81 14.89 -2.63
N MET A 271 -33.30 14.16 -3.61
CA MET A 271 -31.87 14.10 -3.96
C MET A 271 -31.48 15.39 -4.66
N MET A 272 -30.23 15.83 -4.49
CA MET A 272 -29.78 17.05 -5.17
C MET A 272 -29.78 16.87 -6.70
N LYS A 273 -30.44 17.79 -7.41
CA LYS A 273 -30.36 17.94 -8.86
C LYS A 273 -29.21 18.87 -9.20
N LEU A 274 -28.06 18.27 -9.51
CA LEU A 274 -26.85 19.02 -9.84
C LEU A 274 -26.23 18.51 -11.16
N PRO A 275 -25.65 19.42 -11.97
CA PRO A 275 -24.91 18.99 -13.14
C PRO A 275 -23.64 18.26 -12.70
N GLY A 276 -23.34 17.15 -13.35
CA GLY A 276 -22.11 16.40 -13.13
C GLY A 276 -22.15 15.37 -12.00
N ASN A 277 -21.08 14.60 -11.97
CA ASN A 277 -20.71 13.62 -10.97
C ASN A 277 -19.23 13.32 -11.15
N ASP A 278 -18.65 12.72 -10.13
CA ASP A 278 -17.27 12.27 -10.14
C ASP A 278 -17.31 10.77 -9.90
N TRP A 279 -16.40 10.08 -10.54
CA TRP A 279 -16.36 8.64 -10.50
C TRP A 279 -14.93 8.16 -10.37
N CYS A 280 -14.77 7.00 -9.76
CA CYS A 280 -13.55 6.23 -9.84
C CYS A 280 -13.85 4.79 -10.23
N VAL A 281 -12.86 4.16 -10.85
CA VAL A 281 -12.90 2.74 -11.20
C VAL A 281 -11.90 2.01 -10.34
N ILE A 282 -12.36 0.92 -9.73
CA ILE A 282 -11.58 0.01 -8.90
C ILE A 282 -11.59 -1.35 -9.58
N GLN A 283 -10.40 -1.89 -9.82
CA GLN A 283 -10.21 -3.30 -10.15
C GLN A 283 -10.16 -4.09 -8.85
N LEU A 284 -10.95 -5.17 -8.77
CA LEU A 284 -10.93 -6.09 -7.64
C LEU A 284 -9.71 -7.01 -7.72
N GLY A 285 -9.18 -7.38 -6.56
CA GLY A 285 -8.02 -8.27 -6.46
C GLY A 285 -8.28 -9.72 -6.89
N ALA A 286 -9.55 -10.11 -6.97
CA ALA A 286 -10.04 -11.32 -7.61
C ALA A 286 -11.46 -11.09 -8.15
N ALA A 287 -11.85 -11.88 -9.16
CA ALA A 287 -13.24 -11.97 -9.56
C ALA A 287 -14.07 -12.57 -8.41
N GLY A 288 -15.26 -12.05 -8.16
CA GLY A 288 -16.11 -12.59 -7.10
C GLY A 288 -17.53 -12.06 -7.08
N LEU A 289 -18.38 -12.74 -6.32
CA LEU A 289 -19.74 -12.32 -6.02
C LEU A 289 -19.73 -11.29 -4.91
N VAL A 290 -20.23 -10.09 -5.19
CA VAL A 290 -20.38 -9.05 -4.17
C VAL A 290 -21.56 -9.39 -3.27
N ARG A 291 -21.29 -9.51 -1.97
CA ARG A 291 -22.28 -9.85 -0.94
C ARG A 291 -22.58 -8.67 -0.03
N ALA A 292 -21.60 -7.79 0.15
CA ALA A 292 -21.76 -6.55 0.87
C ALA A 292 -20.82 -5.45 0.35
N ILE A 293 -21.22 -4.21 0.57
CA ILE A 293 -20.44 -3.02 0.26
C ILE A 293 -20.48 -2.13 1.48
N SER A 294 -19.36 -1.49 1.81
CA SER A 294 -19.36 -0.37 2.74
C SER A 294 -18.84 0.89 2.08
N ILE A 295 -19.52 2.00 2.35
CA ILE A 295 -19.14 3.35 1.97
C ILE A 295 -18.87 4.11 3.26
N ASP A 296 -17.61 4.33 3.61
CA ASP A 296 -17.26 5.02 4.84
C ASP A 296 -16.87 6.49 4.52
N THR A 297 -17.66 7.44 5.03
CA THR A 297 -17.43 8.89 4.93
C THR A 297 -16.65 9.42 6.15
N LEU A 298 -15.93 8.56 6.89
CA LEU A 298 -15.14 8.94 8.06
C LEU A 298 -14.25 10.16 7.76
N HIS A 299 -14.16 11.04 8.75
CA HIS A 299 -13.48 12.35 8.69
C HIS A 299 -14.09 13.40 7.73
N PHE A 300 -14.92 13.01 6.77
CA PHE A 300 -15.61 13.91 5.85
C PHE A 300 -16.90 14.46 6.48
N LYS A 301 -16.75 15.51 7.30
CA LYS A 301 -17.83 16.05 8.12
C LYS A 301 -18.68 17.11 7.42
N GLY A 302 -18.06 17.94 6.58
CA GLY A 302 -18.74 19.01 5.84
C GLY A 302 -18.65 18.86 4.32
N ASN A 303 -17.91 17.85 3.88
CA ASN A 303 -17.45 17.64 2.52
C ASN A 303 -17.59 16.15 2.15
N TYR A 304 -18.64 15.51 2.61
CA TYR A 304 -19.04 14.18 2.16
C TYR A 304 -19.91 14.34 0.91
N PRO A 305 -19.92 13.37 -0.01
CA PRO A 305 -20.88 13.36 -1.10
C PRO A 305 -22.31 13.21 -0.59
N GLU A 306 -23.27 13.85 -1.25
CA GLU A 306 -24.69 13.77 -0.89
C GLU A 306 -25.23 12.35 -1.11
N SER A 307 -24.77 11.69 -2.17
CA SER A 307 -25.14 10.33 -2.52
C SER A 307 -24.08 9.65 -3.36
N CYS A 308 -24.18 8.33 -3.48
CA CYS A 308 -23.35 7.55 -4.38
C CYS A 308 -24.18 6.56 -5.20
N LEU A 309 -23.65 6.14 -6.35
CA LEU A 309 -24.12 5.06 -7.20
C LEU A 309 -22.96 4.08 -7.38
N ILE A 310 -23.23 2.78 -7.36
CA ILE A 310 -22.21 1.77 -7.63
C ILE A 310 -22.65 0.92 -8.80
N GLU A 311 -21.76 0.81 -9.77
CA GLU A 311 -21.90 -0.10 -10.89
C GLU A 311 -20.77 -1.12 -10.86
N ALA A 312 -21.01 -2.27 -11.46
CA ALA A 312 -20.01 -3.32 -11.58
C ALA A 312 -19.95 -3.87 -13.00
N ALA A 313 -18.76 -4.33 -13.38
CA ALA A 313 -18.50 -4.95 -14.67
C ALA A 313 -17.65 -6.23 -14.50
N CYS A 314 -17.86 -7.17 -15.42
CA CYS A 314 -17.05 -8.37 -15.55
C CYS A 314 -16.24 -8.28 -16.86
N SER A 315 -14.93 -8.11 -16.71
CA SER A 315 -13.94 -7.98 -17.79
C SER A 315 -12.70 -8.79 -17.40
N PRO A 316 -12.83 -10.14 -17.37
CA PRO A 316 -11.72 -11.01 -16.99
C PRO A 316 -10.59 -10.90 -18.02
N GLY A 317 -9.34 -10.95 -17.55
CA GLY A 317 -8.15 -10.91 -18.41
C GLY A 317 -7.73 -9.52 -18.91
N SER A 318 -8.52 -8.47 -18.68
CA SER A 318 -8.07 -7.10 -18.94
C SER A 318 -6.95 -6.72 -17.99
N SER A 319 -5.78 -6.36 -18.52
CA SER A 319 -4.72 -5.77 -17.71
C SER A 319 -5.14 -4.36 -17.26
N ARG A 320 -4.54 -3.87 -16.18
CA ARG A 320 -4.73 -2.49 -15.71
C ARG A 320 -4.51 -1.46 -16.82
N LEU A 321 -3.55 -1.70 -17.71
CA LEU A 321 -3.17 -0.76 -18.77
C LEU A 321 -4.14 -0.80 -19.97
N ASP A 322 -4.85 -1.92 -20.15
CA ASP A 322 -5.72 -2.16 -21.29
C ASP A 322 -7.21 -1.97 -20.96
N PHE A 323 -7.57 -1.82 -19.67
CA PHE A 323 -8.97 -1.64 -19.27
C PHE A 323 -9.51 -0.27 -19.68
N LYS A 324 -10.58 -0.29 -20.47
CA LYS A 324 -11.31 0.90 -20.95
C LYS A 324 -12.71 0.95 -20.34
N PRO A 325 -12.98 1.86 -19.39
CA PRO A 325 -14.27 1.92 -18.72
C PRO A 325 -15.46 2.17 -19.66
N GLU A 326 -15.25 2.88 -20.76
CA GLU A 326 -16.27 3.22 -21.75
C GLU A 326 -16.74 2.01 -22.58
N GLU A 327 -15.89 1.00 -22.73
CA GLU A 327 -16.21 -0.25 -23.44
C GLU A 327 -16.82 -1.31 -22.51
N ALA A 328 -16.73 -1.12 -21.19
CA ALA A 328 -17.20 -2.08 -20.20
C ALA A 328 -18.73 -2.09 -20.04
N GLN A 329 -19.30 -3.29 -19.87
CA GLN A 329 -20.74 -3.49 -19.63
C GLN A 329 -21.07 -3.27 -18.15
N TRP A 330 -21.20 -2.00 -17.75
CA TRP A 330 -21.58 -1.62 -16.39
C TRP A 330 -23.04 -1.97 -16.09
N LYS A 331 -23.25 -2.60 -14.93
CA LYS A 331 -24.57 -2.87 -14.37
C LYS A 331 -24.68 -2.26 -12.99
N VAL A 332 -25.82 -1.66 -12.68
CA VAL A 332 -26.07 -1.06 -11.37
C VAL A 332 -26.05 -2.17 -10.30
N LEU A 333 -25.13 -2.04 -9.35
CA LEU A 333 -24.99 -2.91 -8.20
C LEU A 333 -25.68 -2.32 -6.97
N LEU A 334 -25.45 -1.02 -6.72
CA LEU A 334 -26.15 -0.22 -5.70
C LEU A 334 -26.76 1.00 -6.39
N PRO A 335 -28.10 1.16 -6.39
CA PRO A 335 -28.76 2.35 -6.92
C PRO A 335 -28.30 3.63 -6.21
N ARG A 336 -28.58 4.81 -6.80
CA ARG A 336 -28.20 6.10 -6.19
C ARG A 336 -28.77 6.21 -4.77
N THR A 337 -27.90 6.22 -3.77
CA THR A 337 -28.25 6.12 -2.36
C THR A 337 -27.63 7.27 -1.57
N ARG A 338 -28.40 7.89 -0.68
CA ARG A 338 -27.91 8.98 0.16
C ARG A 338 -26.84 8.53 1.13
N LEU A 339 -25.93 9.44 1.41
CA LEU A 339 -24.90 9.28 2.41
C LEU A 339 -25.05 10.35 3.48
N SER A 340 -24.39 10.16 4.61
CA SER A 340 -24.34 11.07 5.74
C SER A 340 -22.87 11.37 6.12
N PRO A 341 -22.60 12.50 6.78
CA PRO A 341 -21.23 12.85 7.17
C PRO A 341 -20.69 11.87 8.20
N HIS A 342 -19.40 11.57 8.13
CA HIS A 342 -18.66 10.87 9.18
C HIS A 342 -19.31 9.53 9.62
N ASN A 343 -19.68 8.71 8.65
CA ASN A 343 -20.47 7.50 8.89
C ASN A 343 -20.07 6.33 7.98
N ASP A 344 -20.23 5.11 8.49
CA ASP A 344 -20.02 3.86 7.75
C ASP A 344 -21.38 3.35 7.25
N HIS A 345 -21.60 3.40 5.93
CA HIS A 345 -22.83 2.96 5.29
C HIS A 345 -22.64 1.55 4.76
N ARG A 346 -23.35 0.58 5.33
CA ARG A 346 -23.24 -0.84 4.95
C ARG A 346 -24.47 -1.27 4.16
N PHE A 347 -24.23 -1.89 3.02
CA PHE A 347 -25.24 -2.46 2.14
C PHE A 347 -24.92 -3.94 1.93
N ASP A 348 -25.92 -4.80 1.98
CA ASP A 348 -25.75 -6.24 1.78
C ASP A 348 -26.80 -6.80 0.83
N ASP A 349 -26.55 -8.00 0.32
CA ASP A 349 -27.47 -8.72 -0.56
C ASP A 349 -28.74 -9.20 0.16
N LYS A 350 -28.64 -9.49 1.47
CA LYS A 350 -29.75 -9.96 2.31
C LYS A 350 -30.84 -8.91 2.50
N SER A 351 -30.48 -7.63 2.53
CA SER A 351 -31.42 -6.50 2.57
C SER A 351 -32.08 -6.20 1.22
N GLY A 352 -31.65 -6.87 0.14
CA GLY A 352 -32.14 -6.64 -1.21
C GLY A 352 -31.61 -5.36 -1.86
N MET A 353 -30.66 -4.68 -1.20
CA MET A 353 -30.07 -3.43 -1.68
C MET A 353 -29.03 -3.64 -2.78
N LEU A 354 -28.38 -4.81 -2.79
CA LEU A 354 -27.40 -5.21 -3.81
C LEU A 354 -28.03 -6.18 -4.81
N ASN A 355 -27.87 -5.91 -6.10
CA ASN A 355 -28.51 -6.71 -7.14
C ASN A 355 -27.56 -7.05 -8.30
N LEU A 356 -26.66 -8.03 -8.11
CA LEU A 356 -25.94 -8.71 -9.21
C LEU A 356 -25.59 -10.16 -8.82
N PRO A 357 -26.26 -11.19 -9.40
CA PRO A 357 -26.00 -12.59 -9.08
C PRO A 357 -24.80 -13.18 -9.84
N THR A 358 -23.94 -12.35 -10.43
CA THR A 358 -22.82 -12.80 -11.28
C THR A 358 -21.50 -12.25 -10.78
N PRO A 359 -20.37 -13.01 -10.90
CA PRO A 359 -19.07 -12.51 -10.52
C PRO A 359 -18.67 -11.25 -11.28
N VAL A 360 -18.02 -10.32 -10.59
CA VAL A 360 -17.54 -9.07 -11.14
C VAL A 360 -16.04 -8.91 -10.89
N THR A 361 -15.40 -8.09 -11.70
CA THR A 361 -13.96 -7.83 -11.67
C THR A 361 -13.64 -6.35 -11.41
N HIS A 362 -14.59 -5.47 -11.70
CA HIS A 362 -14.43 -4.04 -11.63
C HIS A 362 -15.67 -3.41 -11.00
N ILE A 363 -15.43 -2.35 -10.24
CA ILE A 363 -16.45 -1.52 -9.61
C ILE A 363 -16.24 -0.08 -10.06
N ARG A 364 -17.32 0.61 -10.42
CA ARG A 364 -17.35 2.05 -10.62
C ARG A 364 -18.15 2.66 -9.47
N LEU A 365 -17.48 3.45 -8.66
CA LEU A 365 -18.10 4.28 -7.63
C LEU A 365 -18.31 5.67 -8.23
N THR A 366 -19.55 6.11 -8.28
CA THR A 366 -19.94 7.46 -8.71
C THR A 366 -20.47 8.21 -7.50
N ILE A 367 -19.93 9.40 -7.22
CA ILE A 367 -20.38 10.29 -6.15
C ILE A 367 -21.10 11.50 -6.73
N TYR A 368 -22.11 11.96 -6.01
CA TYR A 368 -22.87 13.16 -6.35
C TYR A 368 -22.74 14.19 -5.24
N PRO A 369 -22.66 15.49 -5.58
CA PRO A 369 -22.87 16.05 -6.92
C PRO A 369 -21.61 16.42 -7.71
N ASP A 370 -20.42 16.30 -7.14
CA ASP A 370 -19.26 17.03 -7.66
C ASP A 370 -18.63 16.31 -8.86
N GLY A 371 -18.19 17.08 -9.86
CA GLY A 371 -17.71 16.75 -11.22
C GLY A 371 -17.10 18.01 -11.90
N VAL A 372 -16.15 17.82 -12.81
CA VAL A 372 -15.11 18.76 -13.34
C VAL A 372 -15.53 20.19 -13.77
N SER A 373 -14.87 21.23 -13.22
CA SER A 373 -13.99 22.12 -14.00
C SER A 373 -12.91 22.80 -13.12
N ASP A 374 -11.78 23.13 -13.74
CA ASP A 374 -10.54 23.62 -13.14
C ASP A 374 -10.72 24.75 -12.10
N CYS A 375 -9.85 24.73 -11.08
CA CYS A 375 -9.61 25.74 -10.04
C CYS A 375 -10.40 25.68 -8.70
N LEU A 376 -9.60 25.36 -7.67
CA LEU A 376 -9.55 25.83 -6.26
C LEU A 376 -10.87 26.18 -5.54
N LEU A 377 -11.17 25.39 -4.50
CA LEU A 377 -11.92 25.62 -3.23
C LEU A 377 -12.82 24.39 -2.89
N PRO A 378 -13.28 24.21 -1.61
CA PRO A 378 -13.26 22.93 -0.88
C PRO A 378 -14.16 21.80 -1.44
N PRO A 379 -14.12 20.54 -0.96
CA PRO A 379 -14.31 19.35 -1.83
C PRO A 379 -15.43 18.33 -1.43
N ALA A 380 -15.43 17.08 -1.93
CA ALA A 380 -16.27 15.92 -1.53
C ALA A 380 -15.49 14.58 -1.51
N SER A 381 -15.72 13.64 -0.55
CA SER A 381 -14.78 12.50 -0.36
C SER A 381 -15.30 11.20 0.33
N LEU A 382 -14.59 10.05 0.17
CA LEU A 382 -14.95 8.70 0.68
C LEU A 382 -13.77 7.75 1.03
N THR A 383 -14.08 6.66 1.76
CA THR A 383 -13.35 5.37 1.87
C THR A 383 -14.29 4.21 1.46
N PHE A 384 -13.76 3.12 0.88
CA PHE A 384 -14.55 2.17 0.08
C PHE A 384 -14.09 0.70 0.17
N PRO A 385 -14.61 -0.09 1.11
CA PRO A 385 -14.51 -1.56 1.09
C PRO A 385 -15.62 -2.24 0.25
N VAL A 386 -15.28 -3.30 -0.49
CA VAL A 386 -16.24 -4.16 -1.22
C VAL A 386 -16.05 -5.60 -0.77
N THR A 387 -16.95 -6.10 0.06
CA THR A 387 -16.87 -7.47 0.57
C THR A 387 -17.66 -8.45 -0.30
N GLY A 388 -16.98 -9.51 -0.72
CA GLY A 388 -17.54 -10.53 -1.59
C GLY A 388 -17.05 -11.91 -1.25
N ARG A 389 -17.62 -12.91 -1.94
CA ARG A 389 -17.02 -14.23 -2.01
C ARG A 389 -16.25 -14.35 -3.31
N VAL A 390 -15.01 -14.79 -3.21
CA VAL A 390 -14.27 -15.28 -4.38
C VAL A 390 -14.95 -16.58 -4.81
N GLU A 391 -15.50 -16.59 -6.01
CA GLU A 391 -15.79 -17.86 -6.66
C GLU A 391 -14.56 -18.22 -7.48
N ALA A 392 -14.16 -19.50 -7.44
CA ALA A 392 -13.15 -20.00 -8.35
C ALA A 392 -13.70 -19.85 -9.78
N ALA A 393 -13.45 -18.71 -10.40
CA ALA A 393 -13.47 -18.64 -11.84
C ALA A 393 -12.35 -19.58 -12.30
N ASP A 394 -12.63 -20.40 -13.33
CA ASP A 394 -11.59 -20.99 -14.16
C ASP A 394 -10.79 -19.83 -14.77
N LEU A 395 -9.86 -19.27 -13.99
CA LEU A 395 -8.86 -18.30 -14.41
C LEU A 395 -7.77 -19.12 -15.11
N GLY A 396 -8.08 -19.52 -16.34
CA GLY A 396 -7.14 -20.18 -17.26
C GLY A 396 -5.94 -19.30 -17.61
#